data_AF-A0A5E4FLD1-F1
#
_entry.id   AF-A0A5E4FLD1-F1
#
_cell.length_a   1.000
_cell.length_b   1.000
_cell.length_c   1.000
_cell.angle_alpha   90.00
_cell.angle_beta   90.00
_cell.angle_gamma   90.00
#
_symmetry.space_group_name_H-M   'P 1'
#
loop_
_entity.id
_entity.type
_entity.pdbx_description
1 polymer ?
#
loop_
_entity_poly.entity_id
_entity_poly.type
_entity_poly.pdbx_seq_one_letter_code
_entity_poly.pdbx_strand_id
1 'polypeptide(L)'
;MNGQWEKVVEVYRLAEYVHDLRITKMGDTALHIAAFDGETEVVLALLEVIKENVSKILQIKNKKGNTPLHLAAEVGDVETCHAMATKDRKLVSSRNKKNETPLFLAALNGHEKVFRCLDSHCDDERCYSFRARNGDTILHAAMSGEYFSLAFQIILWHPELVNYINQSGFSPLHILANTPSAFKSSSRLRPLDRLIYQCLIVEELKGGKEDKKSICPFEKRGRNTIDTGSECHQALTKSWGNRMCSSLCLSKRGNKKEDVENSQQDSSSMSGMNQREESHPNYIYSSCVKFFNLITAALNVINGSPRSTIWSIDKILDEKRRHIWATQVMNQLVKHSNLYKKVIQSTGETPDDKDKFGDVPDPTKVDPEQPSHTEKKDDTEDKKNDKLEEKKNDKDNKLEDKKTPILIAAKMGVSEMVETILDKFPVAIEDVDSENKNVALLAVENRQPHVYSLLVDRKKQITRLLRRVDNNGNNALHLAAKCGSHRPWLTPGAALQMQWELKWYT
;
A
#
# COMPACT_ATOMS: atom_id res chain seq x y z
N MET A 1 11.37 -32.96 -3.41
CA MET A 1 11.06 -33.69 -4.67
C MET A 1 12.04 -33.22 -5.72
N ASN A 2 12.60 -34.09 -6.56
CA ASN A 2 13.58 -33.69 -7.59
C ASN A 2 12.90 -33.14 -8.87
N GLY A 3 11.77 -32.42 -8.74
CA GLY A 3 10.99 -31.89 -9.87
C GLY A 3 10.32 -32.94 -10.77
N GLN A 4 10.24 -34.21 -10.36
CA GLN A 4 9.64 -35.30 -11.16
C GLN A 4 8.12 -35.36 -10.97
N TRP A 5 7.42 -34.30 -11.37
CA TRP A 5 5.98 -34.15 -11.10
C TRP A 5 5.11 -35.17 -11.83
N GLU A 6 5.52 -35.66 -13.00
CA GLU A 6 4.77 -36.68 -13.74
C GLU A 6 4.64 -37.97 -12.92
N LYS A 7 5.73 -38.39 -12.28
CA LYS A 7 5.74 -39.56 -11.39
C LYS A 7 4.90 -39.34 -10.14
N VAL A 8 4.89 -38.12 -9.61
CA VAL A 8 4.05 -37.77 -8.46
C VAL A 8 2.58 -37.93 -8.84
N VAL A 9 2.17 -37.39 -9.97
CA VAL A 9 0.79 -37.52 -10.46
C VAL A 9 0.43 -38.99 -10.72
N GLU A 10 1.35 -39.79 -11.26
CA GLU A 10 1.15 -41.24 -11.44
C GLU A 10 0.93 -41.95 -10.09
N VAL A 11 1.78 -41.70 -9.10
CA VAL A 11 1.64 -42.28 -7.75
C VAL A 11 0.32 -41.85 -7.09
N TYR A 12 -0.10 -40.59 -7.26
CA TYR A 12 -1.39 -40.10 -6.79
C TYR A 12 -2.58 -40.86 -7.41
N ARG A 13 -2.47 -41.34 -8.66
CA ARG A 13 -3.53 -42.15 -9.30
C ARG A 13 -3.56 -43.59 -8.77
N LEU A 14 -2.40 -44.13 -8.41
CA LEU A 14 -2.27 -45.54 -8.00
C LEU A 14 -2.59 -45.76 -6.52
N ALA A 15 -2.38 -44.76 -5.66
CA ALA A 15 -2.45 -44.93 -4.22
C ALA A 15 -3.12 -43.73 -3.53
N GLU A 16 -4.30 -43.94 -2.93
CA GLU A 16 -5.04 -42.86 -2.27
C GLU A 16 -4.37 -42.38 -0.96
N TYR A 17 -3.70 -43.28 -0.23
CA TYR A 17 -3.01 -42.93 1.03
C TYR A 17 -1.87 -41.92 0.86
N VAL A 18 -1.41 -41.66 -0.37
CA VAL A 18 -0.35 -40.68 -0.62
C VAL A 18 -0.89 -39.25 -0.64
N HIS A 19 -2.22 -39.06 -0.75
CA HIS A 19 -2.82 -37.75 -0.90
C HIS A 19 -2.66 -36.89 0.36
N ASP A 20 -2.71 -37.50 1.55
CA ASP A 20 -2.54 -36.84 2.86
C ASP A 20 -1.14 -37.04 3.48
N LEU A 21 -0.25 -37.74 2.77
CA LEU A 21 1.09 -38.05 3.26
C LEU A 21 1.94 -36.78 3.42
N ARG A 22 2.49 -36.61 4.62
CA ARG A 22 3.41 -35.54 4.96
C ARG A 22 4.83 -35.92 4.55
N ILE A 23 5.33 -35.33 3.48
CA ILE A 23 6.60 -35.71 2.84
C ILE A 23 7.78 -34.82 3.24
N THR A 24 7.55 -33.69 3.90
CA THR A 24 8.61 -32.80 4.40
C THR A 24 8.70 -32.80 5.93
N LYS A 25 9.85 -32.37 6.47
CA LYS A 25 10.02 -32.08 7.91
C LYS A 25 9.04 -31.02 8.41
N MET A 26 8.54 -30.16 7.53
CA MET A 26 7.54 -29.14 7.83
C MET A 26 6.11 -29.65 7.73
N GLY A 27 5.90 -30.93 7.43
CA GLY A 27 4.57 -31.53 7.36
C GLY A 27 3.81 -31.16 6.09
N ASP A 28 4.50 -30.76 5.02
CA ASP A 28 3.89 -30.44 3.73
C ASP A 28 3.52 -31.74 3.00
N THR A 29 2.38 -31.72 2.31
CA THR A 29 1.98 -32.75 1.34
C THR A 29 2.52 -32.41 -0.05
N ALA A 30 2.42 -33.30 -1.05
CA ALA A 30 2.87 -32.95 -2.40
C ALA A 30 2.12 -31.74 -2.97
N LEU A 31 0.84 -31.56 -2.62
CA LEU A 31 0.03 -30.42 -3.03
C LEU A 31 0.53 -29.09 -2.43
N HIS A 32 1.04 -29.10 -1.19
CA HIS A 32 1.68 -27.92 -0.60
C HIS A 32 2.93 -27.51 -1.38
N ILE A 33 3.78 -28.49 -1.72
CA ILE A 33 5.02 -28.23 -2.46
C ILE A 33 4.70 -27.73 -3.86
N ALA A 34 3.79 -28.38 -4.59
CA ALA A 34 3.40 -27.95 -5.93
C ALA A 34 2.81 -26.52 -5.95
N ALA A 35 1.99 -26.18 -4.95
CA ALA A 35 1.45 -24.83 -4.80
C ALA A 35 2.54 -23.79 -4.46
N PHE A 36 3.54 -24.16 -3.66
CA PHE A 36 4.67 -23.28 -3.32
C PHE A 36 5.66 -23.09 -4.47
N ASP A 37 5.88 -24.13 -5.27
CA ASP A 37 6.77 -24.08 -6.44
C ASP A 37 6.11 -23.40 -7.64
N GLY A 38 4.80 -23.08 -7.57
CA GLY A 38 4.04 -22.42 -8.64
C GLY A 38 3.72 -23.35 -9.82
N GLU A 39 3.66 -24.66 -9.58
CA GLU A 39 3.47 -25.69 -10.60
C GLU A 39 1.97 -25.89 -10.89
N THR A 40 1.34 -24.87 -11.48
CA THR A 40 -0.11 -24.78 -11.70
C THR A 40 -0.69 -26.04 -12.38
N GLU A 41 -0.07 -26.50 -13.46
CA GLU A 41 -0.53 -27.68 -14.20
C GLU A 41 -0.52 -28.95 -13.35
N VAL A 42 0.50 -29.08 -12.50
CA VAL A 42 0.63 -30.22 -11.58
C VAL A 42 -0.45 -30.14 -10.53
N VAL A 43 -0.68 -28.96 -9.95
CA VAL A 43 -1.76 -28.75 -8.98
C VAL A 43 -3.12 -29.12 -9.58
N LEU A 44 -3.43 -28.65 -10.79
CA LEU A 44 -4.69 -28.97 -11.47
C LEU A 44 -4.82 -30.48 -11.71
N ALA A 45 -3.74 -31.14 -12.16
CA ALA A 45 -3.72 -32.59 -12.35
C ALA A 45 -3.96 -33.34 -11.02
N LEU A 46 -3.32 -32.92 -9.93
CA LEU A 46 -3.51 -33.52 -8.61
C LEU A 46 -4.95 -33.33 -8.10
N LEU A 47 -5.53 -32.13 -8.26
CA LEU A 47 -6.91 -31.84 -7.87
C LEU A 47 -7.94 -32.70 -8.64
N GLU A 48 -7.68 -32.97 -9.92
CA GLU A 48 -8.53 -33.85 -10.74
C GLU A 48 -8.37 -35.34 -10.42
N VAL A 49 -7.29 -35.75 -9.77
CA VAL A 49 -7.11 -37.14 -9.31
C VAL A 49 -7.81 -37.39 -7.97
N ILE A 50 -7.79 -36.42 -7.05
CA ILE A 50 -8.27 -36.59 -5.66
C ILE A 50 -9.82 -36.63 -5.55
N LYS A 51 -10.55 -36.15 -6.58
CA LYS A 51 -12.03 -35.94 -6.70
C LYS A 51 -12.87 -36.04 -5.41
N GLU A 52 -13.08 -37.23 -4.85
CA GLU A 52 -13.98 -37.46 -3.72
C GLU A 52 -13.48 -36.87 -2.40
N ASN A 53 -12.15 -36.82 -2.18
CA ASN A 53 -11.54 -36.38 -0.91
C ASN A 53 -10.90 -34.99 -0.98
N VAL A 54 -11.14 -34.24 -2.05
CA VAL A 54 -10.45 -32.96 -2.35
C VAL A 54 -10.54 -31.95 -1.20
N SER A 55 -11.73 -31.76 -0.62
CA SER A 55 -11.90 -30.80 0.48
C SER A 55 -11.09 -31.22 1.72
N LYS A 56 -11.09 -32.51 2.10
CA LYS A 56 -10.30 -33.01 3.23
C LYS A 56 -8.80 -32.79 2.99
N ILE A 57 -8.31 -33.09 1.79
CA ILE A 57 -6.88 -32.94 1.45
C ILE A 57 -6.46 -31.46 1.42
N LEU A 58 -7.29 -30.58 0.85
CA LEU A 58 -7.01 -29.15 0.79
C LEU A 58 -6.99 -28.48 2.17
N GLN A 59 -7.73 -29.02 3.14
CA GLN A 59 -7.76 -28.51 4.52
C GLN A 59 -6.58 -28.99 5.37
N ILE A 60 -5.73 -29.89 4.86
CA ILE A 60 -4.53 -30.33 5.57
C ILE A 60 -3.61 -29.14 5.80
N LYS A 61 -3.17 -28.97 7.04
CA LYS A 61 -2.24 -27.92 7.44
C LYS A 61 -0.85 -28.49 7.69
N ASN A 62 0.15 -27.78 7.20
CA ASN A 62 1.55 -28.04 7.53
C ASN A 62 1.89 -27.56 8.97
N LYS A 63 3.14 -27.69 9.40
CA LYS A 63 3.60 -27.28 10.74
C LYS A 63 3.50 -25.77 11.00
N LYS A 64 3.42 -24.92 9.96
CA LYS A 64 3.13 -23.48 10.10
C LYS A 64 1.63 -23.18 10.17
N GLY A 65 0.79 -24.20 9.99
CA GLY A 65 -0.66 -24.04 9.89
C GLY A 65 -1.15 -23.63 8.49
N ASN A 66 -0.25 -23.55 7.50
CA ASN A 66 -0.61 -23.19 6.13
C ASN A 66 -1.30 -24.38 5.47
N THR A 67 -2.39 -24.10 4.75
CA THR A 67 -2.95 -25.00 3.72
C THR A 67 -2.24 -24.77 2.38
N PRO A 68 -2.43 -25.62 1.36
CA PRO A 68 -1.87 -25.37 0.02
C PRO A 68 -2.30 -24.01 -0.56
N LEU A 69 -3.53 -23.55 -0.27
CA LEU A 69 -4.02 -22.25 -0.72
C LEU A 69 -3.25 -21.07 -0.11
N HIS A 70 -2.76 -21.19 1.14
CA HIS A 70 -1.91 -20.15 1.73
C HIS A 70 -0.62 -19.99 0.91
N LEU A 71 0.00 -21.10 0.49
CA LEU A 71 1.25 -21.10 -0.25
C LEU A 71 1.05 -20.57 -1.68
N ALA A 72 -0.01 -21.00 -2.36
CA ALA A 72 -0.37 -20.46 -3.67
C ALA A 72 -0.62 -18.94 -3.62
N ALA A 73 -1.28 -18.46 -2.57
CA ALA A 73 -1.54 -17.03 -2.37
C ALA A 73 -0.28 -16.24 -2.00
N GLU A 74 0.69 -16.84 -1.31
CA GLU A 74 1.99 -16.26 -1.02
C GLU A 74 2.84 -16.12 -2.30
N VAL A 75 2.78 -17.13 -3.19
CA VAL A 75 3.49 -17.14 -4.48
C VAL A 75 2.87 -16.20 -5.50
N GLY A 76 1.54 -16.05 -5.49
CA GLY A 76 0.82 -15.22 -6.46
C GLY A 76 0.20 -15.99 -7.63
N ASP A 77 0.05 -17.32 -7.52
CA ASP A 77 -0.54 -18.16 -8.56
C ASP A 77 -2.08 -18.04 -8.56
N VAL A 78 -2.60 -17.27 -9.50
CA VAL A 78 -4.03 -16.96 -9.64
C VAL A 78 -4.84 -18.19 -10.03
N GLU A 79 -4.35 -18.99 -10.98
CA GLU A 79 -5.08 -20.15 -11.49
C GLU A 79 -5.19 -21.24 -10.41
N THR A 80 -4.10 -21.52 -9.69
CA THR A 80 -4.13 -22.43 -8.55
C THR A 80 -5.07 -21.94 -7.45
N CYS A 81 -4.99 -20.64 -7.10
CA CYS A 81 -5.87 -20.07 -6.09
C CYS A 81 -7.34 -20.20 -6.49
N HIS A 82 -7.67 -19.91 -7.74
CA HIS A 82 -9.02 -20.04 -8.27
C HIS A 82 -9.51 -21.49 -8.22
N ALA A 83 -8.70 -22.44 -8.71
CA ALA A 83 -9.06 -23.84 -8.74
C ALA A 83 -9.32 -24.41 -7.34
N MET A 84 -8.44 -24.12 -6.38
CA MET A 84 -8.61 -24.56 -4.99
C MET A 84 -9.83 -23.91 -4.32
N ALA A 85 -10.00 -22.60 -4.46
CA ALA A 85 -11.12 -21.86 -3.86
C ALA A 85 -12.48 -22.27 -4.46
N THR A 86 -12.50 -22.69 -5.73
CA THR A 86 -13.71 -23.23 -6.38
C THR A 86 -14.10 -24.59 -5.81
N LYS A 87 -13.11 -25.45 -5.50
CA LYS A 87 -13.38 -26.78 -4.93
C LYS A 87 -13.77 -26.72 -3.45
N ASP A 88 -13.18 -25.82 -2.67
CA ASP A 88 -13.55 -25.60 -1.28
C ASP A 88 -13.39 -24.13 -0.86
N ARG A 89 -14.52 -23.42 -0.79
CA ARG A 89 -14.58 -21.99 -0.44
C ARG A 89 -14.15 -21.70 1.00
N LYS A 90 -14.24 -22.68 1.91
CA LYS A 90 -13.83 -22.52 3.32
C LYS A 90 -12.32 -22.32 3.47
N LEU A 91 -11.54 -22.65 2.44
CA LEU A 91 -10.09 -22.44 2.46
C LEU A 91 -9.71 -20.96 2.55
N VAL A 92 -10.54 -20.07 1.98
CA VAL A 92 -10.28 -18.61 1.98
C VAL A 92 -10.28 -18.04 3.39
N SER A 93 -11.07 -18.61 4.31
CA SER A 93 -11.14 -18.20 5.72
C SER A 93 -10.24 -19.03 6.65
N SER A 94 -9.51 -20.01 6.12
CA SER A 94 -8.60 -20.83 6.90
C SER A 94 -7.44 -19.99 7.44
N ARG A 95 -7.07 -20.23 8.70
CA ARG A 95 -6.01 -19.49 9.39
C ARG A 95 -4.81 -20.36 9.68
N ASN A 96 -3.62 -19.81 9.44
CA ASN A 96 -2.36 -20.39 9.86
C ASN A 96 -2.03 -20.08 11.34
N LYS A 97 -0.85 -20.50 11.83
CA LYS A 97 -0.43 -20.25 13.22
C LYS A 97 -0.14 -18.78 13.55
N LYS A 98 0.01 -17.92 12.52
CA LYS A 98 0.09 -16.46 12.66
C LYS A 98 -1.28 -15.79 12.51
N ASN A 99 -2.36 -16.56 12.47
CA ASN A 99 -3.72 -16.08 12.24
C ASN A 99 -3.91 -15.39 10.87
N GLU A 100 -3.00 -15.63 9.93
CA GLU A 100 -3.07 -15.09 8.57
C GLU A 100 -3.95 -16.01 7.72
N THR A 101 -4.74 -15.42 6.83
CA THR A 101 -5.53 -16.14 5.82
C THR A 101 -4.83 -16.09 4.46
N PRO A 102 -5.22 -16.93 3.48
CA PRO A 102 -4.68 -16.82 2.12
C PRO A 102 -4.92 -15.43 1.51
N LEU A 103 -6.09 -14.83 1.76
CA LEU A 103 -6.40 -13.48 1.30
C LEU A 103 -5.44 -12.43 1.94
N PHE A 104 -5.09 -12.60 3.21
CA PHE A 104 -4.10 -11.75 3.88
C PHE A 104 -2.71 -11.92 3.27
N LEU A 105 -2.28 -13.14 2.95
CA LEU A 105 -0.97 -13.38 2.31
C LEU A 105 -0.91 -12.78 0.90
N ALA A 106 -2.00 -12.81 0.14
CA ALA A 106 -2.08 -12.11 -1.14
C ALA A 106 -1.88 -10.60 -0.98
N ALA A 107 -2.49 -9.99 0.05
CA ALA A 107 -2.31 -8.56 0.35
C ALA A 107 -0.90 -8.23 0.86
N LEU A 108 -0.34 -9.09 1.70
CA LEU A 108 1.00 -8.96 2.27
C LEU A 108 2.10 -9.00 1.20
N ASN A 109 1.88 -9.75 0.11
CA ASN A 109 2.83 -9.88 -0.98
C ASN A 109 2.46 -9.05 -2.22
N GLY A 110 1.37 -8.27 -2.16
CA GLY A 110 0.96 -7.38 -3.25
C GLY A 110 0.35 -8.06 -4.46
N HIS A 111 -0.11 -9.31 -4.33
CA HIS A 111 -0.68 -10.11 -5.41
C HIS A 111 -2.12 -9.70 -5.70
N GLU A 112 -2.29 -8.54 -6.35
CA GLU A 112 -3.60 -7.92 -6.60
C GLU A 112 -4.60 -8.85 -7.30
N LYS A 113 -4.15 -9.61 -8.31
CA LYS A 113 -5.01 -10.55 -9.04
C LYS A 113 -5.49 -11.72 -8.17
N VAL A 114 -4.59 -12.26 -7.34
CA VAL A 114 -4.95 -13.31 -6.37
C VAL A 114 -5.92 -12.75 -5.35
N PHE A 115 -5.66 -11.55 -4.82
CA PHE A 115 -6.55 -10.89 -3.88
C PHE A 115 -7.98 -10.75 -4.46
N ARG A 116 -8.10 -10.25 -5.69
CA ARG A 116 -9.39 -10.12 -6.39
C ARG A 116 -10.08 -11.48 -6.59
N CYS A 117 -9.31 -12.50 -6.98
CA CYS A 117 -9.82 -13.86 -7.16
C CYS A 117 -10.34 -14.46 -5.85
N LEU A 118 -9.60 -14.32 -4.76
CA LEU A 118 -10.00 -14.84 -3.45
C LEU A 118 -11.16 -14.05 -2.84
N ASP A 119 -11.20 -12.72 -3.02
CA ASP A 119 -12.33 -11.87 -2.58
C ASP A 119 -13.64 -12.28 -3.27
N SER A 120 -13.60 -12.65 -4.56
CA SER A 120 -14.80 -13.11 -5.29
C SER A 120 -15.34 -14.47 -4.80
N HIS A 121 -14.50 -15.26 -4.13
CA HIS A 121 -14.87 -16.56 -3.55
C HIS A 121 -15.21 -16.46 -2.05
N CYS A 122 -15.11 -15.27 -1.45
CA CYS A 122 -15.54 -15.05 -0.07
C CYS A 122 -17.08 -14.88 -0.03
N ASP A 123 -17.79 -15.82 0.60
CA ASP A 123 -19.24 -15.72 0.88
C ASP A 123 -19.55 -14.98 2.18
N ASP A 124 -18.57 -14.88 3.08
CA ASP A 124 -18.76 -14.32 4.40
C ASP A 124 -18.61 -12.80 4.35
N GLU A 125 -19.58 -12.06 4.89
CA GLU A 125 -19.52 -10.60 5.03
C GLU A 125 -18.30 -10.12 5.83
N ARG A 126 -17.44 -11.01 6.36
CA ARG A 126 -16.34 -10.69 7.26
C ARG A 126 -14.96 -11.21 6.87
N CYS A 127 -14.71 -11.83 5.70
CA CYS A 127 -13.38 -12.41 5.41
C CYS A 127 -12.22 -11.38 5.46
N TYR A 128 -12.51 -10.13 5.14
CA TYR A 128 -11.57 -9.02 5.13
C TYR A 128 -11.37 -8.36 6.51
N SER A 129 -12.22 -8.68 7.49
CA SER A 129 -12.07 -8.25 8.89
C SER A 129 -11.03 -9.07 9.67
N PHE A 130 -10.53 -10.16 9.07
CA PHE A 130 -9.58 -11.03 9.72
C PHE A 130 -8.24 -10.33 9.93
N ARG A 131 -7.63 -10.62 11.09
CA ARG A 131 -6.43 -9.95 11.57
C ARG A 131 -5.32 -10.95 11.76
N ALA A 132 -4.11 -10.60 11.32
CA ALA A 132 -2.92 -11.34 11.68
C ALA A 132 -2.68 -11.29 13.20
N ARG A 133 -1.73 -12.08 13.70
CA ARG A 133 -1.44 -12.21 15.13
C ARG A 133 -1.10 -10.88 15.80
N ASN A 134 -0.49 -9.94 15.08
CA ASN A 134 -0.16 -8.59 15.55
C ASN A 134 -1.34 -7.59 15.43
N GLY A 135 -2.52 -8.05 15.02
CA GLY A 135 -3.68 -7.21 14.76
C GLY A 135 -3.70 -6.53 13.39
N ASP A 136 -2.72 -6.74 12.51
CA ASP A 136 -2.78 -6.15 11.17
C ASP A 136 -3.96 -6.68 10.37
N THR A 137 -4.70 -5.78 9.73
CA THR A 137 -5.70 -6.13 8.72
C THR A 137 -5.04 -6.25 7.35
N ILE A 138 -5.77 -6.75 6.34
CA ILE A 138 -5.30 -6.78 4.95
C ILE A 138 -4.85 -5.40 4.43
N LEU A 139 -5.48 -4.32 4.92
CA LEU A 139 -5.11 -2.96 4.55
C LEU A 139 -3.79 -2.55 5.21
N HIS A 140 -3.53 -2.93 6.46
CA HIS A 140 -2.23 -2.68 7.10
C HIS A 140 -1.10 -3.37 6.32
N ALA A 141 -1.32 -4.61 5.90
CA ALA A 141 -0.36 -5.38 5.11
C ALA A 141 -0.07 -4.73 3.76
N ALA A 142 -1.12 -4.38 2.99
CA ALA A 142 -0.98 -3.71 1.70
C ALA A 142 -0.26 -2.34 1.82
N MET A 143 -0.56 -1.57 2.87
CA MET A 143 0.10 -0.29 3.13
C MET A 143 1.56 -0.45 3.51
N SER A 144 1.88 -1.43 4.35
CA SER A 144 3.26 -1.70 4.80
C SER A 144 4.15 -2.18 3.65
N GLY A 145 3.58 -2.90 2.68
CA GLY A 145 4.26 -3.31 1.45
C GLY A 145 4.29 -2.25 0.34
N GLU A 146 3.78 -1.04 0.58
CA GLU A 146 3.66 0.05 -0.42
C GLU A 146 2.85 -0.36 -1.67
N TYR A 147 1.93 -1.33 -1.55
CA TYR A 147 1.08 -1.80 -2.65
C TYR A 147 -0.14 -0.89 -2.85
N PHE A 148 0.10 0.37 -3.23
CA PHE A 148 -0.94 1.41 -3.24
C PHE A 148 -2.12 1.14 -4.18
N SER A 149 -1.90 0.46 -5.32
CA SER A 149 -3.00 0.02 -6.21
C SER A 149 -3.96 -0.91 -5.47
N LEU A 150 -3.42 -1.96 -4.84
CA LEU A 150 -4.19 -2.92 -4.05
C LEU A 150 -4.82 -2.24 -2.81
N ALA A 151 -4.07 -1.40 -2.10
CA ALA A 151 -4.60 -0.68 -0.94
C ALA A 151 -5.78 0.22 -1.32
N PHE A 152 -5.69 0.94 -2.45
CA PHE A 152 -6.78 1.75 -2.96
C PHE A 152 -8.01 0.89 -3.25
N GLN A 153 -7.82 -0.26 -3.90
CA GLN A 153 -8.90 -1.21 -4.16
C GLN A 153 -9.54 -1.76 -2.87
N ILE A 154 -8.73 -2.13 -1.88
CA ILE A 154 -9.20 -2.60 -0.57
C ILE A 154 -10.05 -1.50 0.09
N ILE A 155 -9.62 -0.24 0.08
CA ILE A 155 -10.38 0.87 0.67
C ILE A 155 -11.74 1.06 -0.02
N LEU A 156 -11.79 0.90 -1.35
CA LEU A 156 -13.05 1.04 -2.10
C LEU A 156 -14.03 -0.10 -1.83
N TRP A 157 -13.52 -1.31 -1.58
CA TRP A 157 -14.35 -2.48 -1.34
C TRP A 157 -14.75 -2.64 0.13
N HIS A 158 -13.84 -2.27 1.03
CA HIS A 158 -13.88 -2.54 2.48
C HIS A 158 -13.52 -1.25 3.27
N PRO A 159 -14.32 -0.17 3.15
CA PRO A 159 -13.99 1.16 3.71
C PRO A 159 -13.93 1.19 5.25
N GLU A 160 -14.56 0.24 5.93
CA GLU A 160 -14.53 0.10 7.38
C GLU A 160 -13.12 -0.21 7.92
N LEU A 161 -12.26 -0.85 7.12
CA LEU A 161 -10.88 -1.18 7.50
C LEU A 161 -9.99 0.05 7.75
N VAL A 162 -10.37 1.21 7.20
CA VAL A 162 -9.62 2.48 7.33
C VAL A 162 -9.40 2.90 8.79
N ASN A 163 -10.32 2.52 9.68
CA ASN A 163 -10.31 2.94 11.09
C ASN A 163 -9.81 1.87 12.06
N TYR A 164 -9.46 0.67 11.58
CA TYR A 164 -8.96 -0.41 12.45
C TYR A 164 -7.56 -0.07 12.95
N ILE A 165 -7.27 -0.40 14.21
CA ILE A 165 -5.95 -0.18 14.84
C ILE A 165 -5.32 -1.51 15.25
N ASN A 166 -4.10 -1.81 14.80
CA ASN A 166 -3.38 -3.03 15.18
C ASN A 166 -3.00 -3.06 16.68
N GLN A 167 -2.34 -4.14 17.14
CA GLN A 167 -1.95 -4.26 18.55
C GLN A 167 -0.92 -3.21 19.00
N SER A 168 -0.24 -2.57 18.04
CA SER A 168 0.66 -1.45 18.29
C SER A 168 -0.07 -0.10 18.36
N GLY A 169 -1.39 -0.07 18.22
CA GLY A 169 -2.19 1.16 18.21
C GLY A 169 -2.18 1.92 16.88
N PHE A 170 -1.64 1.35 15.81
CA PHE A 170 -1.54 2.02 14.51
C PHE A 170 -2.71 1.66 13.60
N SER A 171 -3.31 2.69 12.99
CA SER A 171 -4.22 2.54 11.86
C SER A 171 -3.48 2.56 10.52
N PRO A 172 -4.13 2.22 9.39
CA PRO A 172 -3.50 2.32 8.06
C PRO A 172 -2.93 3.71 7.74
N LEU A 173 -3.56 4.78 8.25
CA LEU A 173 -3.05 6.14 8.08
C LEU A 173 -1.75 6.38 8.87
N HIS A 174 -1.58 5.74 10.03
CA HIS A 174 -0.31 5.81 10.78
C HIS A 174 0.82 5.09 10.02
N ILE A 175 0.53 3.93 9.42
CA ILE A 175 1.51 3.21 8.58
C ILE A 175 1.96 4.10 7.43
N LEU A 176 1.02 4.72 6.71
CA LEU A 176 1.34 5.61 5.59
C LEU A 176 2.13 6.85 6.03
N ALA A 177 1.82 7.41 7.20
CA ALA A 177 2.56 8.53 7.76
C ALA A 177 4.03 8.17 8.05
N ASN A 178 4.27 6.89 8.36
CA ASN A 178 5.59 6.33 8.67
C ASN A 178 6.36 5.86 7.41
N THR A 179 5.82 6.05 6.20
CA THR A 179 6.47 5.70 4.92
C THR A 179 6.80 6.97 4.11
N PRO A 180 7.91 7.68 4.40
CA PRO A 180 8.28 8.90 3.69
C PRO A 180 8.58 8.67 2.21
N SER A 181 9.13 7.51 1.83
CA SER A 181 9.37 7.11 0.43
C SER A 181 8.12 7.14 -0.45
N ALA A 182 6.93 7.12 0.15
CA ALA A 182 5.68 7.17 -0.55
C ALA A 182 5.30 8.57 -1.03
N PHE A 183 5.99 9.64 -0.59
CA PHE A 183 5.57 11.02 -0.87
C PHE A 183 6.68 11.89 -1.45
N LYS A 184 6.30 12.78 -2.37
CA LYS A 184 7.23 13.64 -3.10
C LYS A 184 7.97 14.61 -2.17
N SER A 185 7.30 15.13 -1.14
CA SER A 185 7.90 16.07 -0.17
C SER A 185 9.10 15.50 0.61
N SER A 186 9.12 14.18 0.78
CA SER A 186 10.16 13.47 1.54
C SER A 186 11.11 12.67 0.64
N SER A 187 10.79 12.48 -0.64
CA SER A 187 11.69 11.92 -1.65
C SER A 187 12.69 12.93 -2.22
N ARG A 188 13.92 12.47 -2.43
CA ARG A 188 15.03 13.30 -2.95
C ARG A 188 15.31 13.01 -4.42
N LEU A 189 14.79 13.88 -5.26
CA LEU A 189 15.08 13.86 -6.70
C LEU A 189 16.25 14.80 -7.01
N ARG A 190 17.24 14.29 -7.74
CA ARG A 190 18.36 15.10 -8.28
C ARG A 190 17.82 16.17 -9.23
N PRO A 191 18.55 17.25 -9.52
CA PRO A 191 18.06 18.32 -10.40
C PRO A 191 17.55 17.82 -11.77
N LEU A 192 18.28 16.90 -12.40
CA LEU A 192 17.87 16.30 -13.67
C LEU A 192 16.68 15.33 -13.50
N ASP A 193 16.70 14.48 -12.47
CA ASP A 193 15.58 13.57 -12.14
C ASP A 193 14.28 14.35 -11.88
N ARG A 194 14.38 15.56 -11.30
CA ARG A 194 13.24 16.44 -11.05
C ARG A 194 12.63 16.96 -12.34
N LEU A 195 13.44 17.31 -13.34
CA LEU A 195 12.96 17.71 -14.67
C LEU A 195 12.24 16.54 -15.34
N ILE A 196 12.85 15.35 -15.32
CA ILE A 196 12.25 14.12 -15.87
C ILE A 196 10.93 13.82 -15.16
N TYR A 197 10.93 13.87 -13.83
CA TYR A 197 9.76 13.68 -13.00
C TYR A 197 8.63 14.64 -13.38
N GLN A 198 8.91 15.91 -13.65
CA GLN A 198 7.89 16.88 -14.08
C GLN A 198 7.31 16.52 -15.45
N CYS A 199 8.13 16.03 -16.38
CA CYS A 199 7.70 15.66 -17.72
C CYS A 199 6.90 14.35 -17.80
N LEU A 200 7.13 13.38 -16.91
CA LEU A 200 6.45 12.09 -16.96
C LEU A 200 4.95 12.21 -16.67
N ILE A 201 4.11 11.42 -17.33
CA ILE A 201 2.68 11.32 -17.03
C ILE A 201 2.43 9.95 -16.40
N VAL A 202 1.71 9.94 -15.29
CA VAL A 202 1.28 8.71 -14.64
C VAL A 202 -0.24 8.65 -14.67
N GLU A 203 -0.75 7.46 -14.96
CA GLU A 203 -2.16 7.16 -14.85
C GLU A 203 -2.58 7.03 -13.39
N GLU A 204 -3.57 7.85 -13.04
CA GLU A 204 -4.24 7.82 -11.75
C GLU A 204 -5.03 6.52 -11.55
N LEU A 205 -5.15 6.08 -10.29
CA LEU A 205 -5.97 4.93 -9.95
C LEU A 205 -7.44 5.29 -10.17
N LYS A 206 -8.11 4.52 -11.03
CA LYS A 206 -9.53 4.73 -11.35
C LYS A 206 -10.41 3.94 -10.37
N GLY A 207 -11.37 4.63 -9.77
CA GLY A 207 -12.36 4.03 -8.87
C GLY A 207 -13.52 3.36 -9.62
N GLY A 208 -13.21 2.41 -10.50
CA GLY A 208 -14.23 1.56 -11.11
C GLY A 208 -14.57 0.39 -10.19
N LYS A 209 -15.83 0.24 -9.82
CA LYS A 209 -16.37 -1.09 -9.44
C LYS A 209 -16.43 -1.93 -10.73
N GLU A 210 -15.29 -2.21 -11.36
CA GLU A 210 -15.25 -3.21 -12.42
C GLU A 210 -15.73 -4.51 -11.79
N ASP A 211 -16.76 -5.09 -12.40
CA ASP A 211 -17.61 -6.10 -11.81
C ASP A 211 -16.78 -7.18 -11.11
N LYS A 212 -17.09 -7.46 -9.83
CA LYS A 212 -16.55 -8.60 -9.08
C LYS A 212 -16.64 -9.94 -9.84
N LYS A 213 -17.39 -9.98 -10.95
CA LYS A 213 -17.67 -11.12 -11.82
C LYS A 213 -16.73 -11.27 -13.03
N SER A 214 -15.93 -10.29 -13.43
CA SER A 214 -15.14 -10.38 -14.68
C SER A 214 -13.67 -10.79 -14.51
N ILE A 215 -13.27 -11.33 -13.34
CA ILE A 215 -11.86 -11.62 -13.05
C ILE A 215 -11.67 -13.06 -12.60
N CYS A 216 -11.68 -13.97 -13.58
CA CYS A 216 -10.92 -15.22 -13.62
C CYS A 216 -10.51 -15.39 -15.09
N PRO A 217 -9.22 -15.50 -15.45
CA PRO A 217 -8.85 -15.63 -16.86
C PRO A 217 -9.26 -17.03 -17.34
N PHE A 218 -10.27 -17.10 -18.21
CA PHE A 218 -10.39 -18.22 -19.13
C PHE A 218 -10.54 -17.68 -20.55
N GLU A 219 -9.42 -17.22 -21.11
CA GLU A 219 -9.21 -17.20 -22.55
C GLU A 219 -7.71 -17.41 -22.81
N LYS A 220 -7.38 -18.52 -23.47
CA LYS A 220 -6.03 -18.84 -23.94
C LYS A 220 -5.53 -17.70 -24.82
N ARG A 221 -4.65 -16.84 -24.29
CA ARG A 221 -3.70 -16.06 -25.09
C ARG A 221 -2.31 -16.58 -24.80
N GLY A 222 -1.63 -16.97 -25.88
CA GLY A 222 -0.31 -17.59 -25.84
C GLY A 222 0.69 -16.79 -25.04
N ARG A 223 1.71 -17.52 -24.56
CA ARG A 223 2.89 -17.00 -23.86
C ARG A 223 3.38 -15.70 -24.51
N ASN A 224 3.12 -14.58 -23.85
CA ASN A 224 4.02 -13.44 -23.90
C ASN A 224 4.66 -13.37 -22.53
N THR A 225 5.89 -13.85 -22.45
CA THR A 225 6.82 -13.45 -21.40
C THR A 225 6.83 -11.93 -21.36
N ILE A 226 6.32 -11.35 -20.27
CA ILE A 226 6.31 -9.90 -20.07
C ILE A 226 7.75 -9.48 -19.80
N ASP A 227 8.50 -9.26 -20.88
CA ASP A 227 9.78 -8.56 -20.87
C ASP A 227 9.48 -7.06 -20.81
N THR A 228 9.18 -6.57 -19.61
CA THR A 228 8.64 -5.21 -19.36
C THR A 228 9.65 -4.08 -19.51
N GLY A 229 10.92 -4.37 -19.81
CA GLY A 229 11.96 -3.34 -19.90
C GLY A 229 12.12 -2.70 -21.29
N SER A 230 11.77 -3.38 -22.37
CA SER A 230 12.08 -2.90 -23.74
C SER A 230 10.90 -2.24 -24.45
N GLU A 231 9.66 -2.58 -24.10
CA GLU A 231 8.47 -2.02 -24.75
C GLU A 231 8.07 -0.65 -24.18
N CYS A 232 8.50 -0.30 -22.96
CA CYS A 232 8.07 0.94 -22.30
C CYS A 232 8.51 2.20 -23.06
N HIS A 233 9.69 2.25 -23.68
CA HIS A 233 10.14 3.45 -24.40
C HIS A 233 9.40 3.68 -25.73
N GLN A 234 9.17 2.63 -26.52
CA GLN A 234 8.38 2.74 -27.77
C GLN A 234 6.89 2.88 -27.48
N ALA A 235 6.39 2.27 -26.40
CA ALA A 235 5.02 2.41 -25.95
C ALA A 235 4.79 3.78 -25.31
N LEU A 236 5.70 4.38 -24.54
CA LEU A 236 5.52 5.73 -23.99
C LEU A 236 5.49 6.78 -25.10
N THR A 237 6.35 6.67 -26.12
CA THR A 237 6.34 7.56 -27.29
C THR A 237 5.11 7.37 -28.20
N LYS A 238 4.63 6.12 -28.41
CA LYS A 238 3.41 5.82 -29.20
C LYS A 238 2.09 5.98 -28.43
N SER A 239 2.05 5.67 -27.13
CA SER A 239 0.89 5.76 -26.22
C SER A 239 0.58 7.21 -25.87
N TRP A 240 1.60 8.06 -25.68
CA TRP A 240 1.39 9.51 -25.56
C TRP A 240 0.75 10.10 -26.83
N GLY A 241 1.17 9.66 -28.02
CA GLY A 241 0.56 10.07 -29.29
C GLY A 241 -0.89 9.58 -29.46
N ASN A 242 -1.21 8.35 -29.03
CA ASN A 242 -2.50 7.71 -29.30
C ASN A 242 -3.58 7.90 -28.21
N ARG A 243 -3.21 8.02 -26.92
CA ARG A 243 -4.19 8.15 -25.81
C ARG A 243 -4.82 9.55 -25.70
N MET A 244 -4.16 10.61 -26.17
CA MET A 244 -4.74 11.96 -26.18
C MET A 244 -5.58 12.25 -27.43
N CYS A 245 -5.28 11.63 -28.57
CA CYS A 245 -6.15 11.68 -29.76
C CYS A 245 -7.51 10.98 -29.51
N SER A 246 -7.59 10.02 -28.60
CA SER A 246 -8.84 9.32 -28.27
C SER A 246 -9.69 10.05 -27.21
N SER A 247 -9.07 10.81 -26.30
CA SER A 247 -9.78 11.62 -25.29
C SER A 247 -10.44 12.89 -25.85
N LEU A 248 -9.97 13.41 -26.99
CA LEU A 248 -10.50 14.63 -27.63
C LEU A 248 -11.42 14.35 -28.83
N CYS A 249 -11.60 13.09 -29.22
CA CYS A 249 -12.47 12.70 -30.34
C CYS A 249 -13.87 12.22 -29.92
N LEU A 250 -14.26 12.40 -28.65
CA LEU A 250 -15.65 12.21 -28.20
C LEU A 250 -16.45 13.51 -28.30
N SER A 251 -16.43 14.13 -29.48
CA SER A 251 -17.48 15.03 -29.93
C SER A 251 -17.52 15.04 -31.45
N LYS A 252 -18.73 14.91 -31.99
CA LYS A 252 -19.08 14.76 -33.42
C LYS A 252 -18.89 13.35 -34.01
N ARG A 253 -19.81 12.46 -33.64
CA ARG A 253 -20.27 11.39 -34.55
C ARG A 253 -21.54 11.87 -35.22
N GLY A 254 -21.45 12.19 -36.51
CA GLY A 254 -22.61 12.54 -37.32
C GLY A 254 -22.25 13.31 -38.59
N ASN A 255 -21.62 12.65 -39.57
CA ASN A 255 -21.64 13.12 -40.96
C ASN A 255 -22.29 12.02 -41.82
N LYS A 256 -23.50 12.31 -42.31
CA LYS A 256 -24.07 11.82 -43.57
C LYS A 256 -24.15 13.07 -44.45
N LYS A 257 -23.28 13.20 -45.45
CA LYS A 257 -23.44 12.79 -46.86
C LYS A 257 -24.17 13.83 -47.72
N GLU A 258 -23.44 14.26 -48.75
CA GLU A 258 -23.88 14.62 -50.12
C GLU A 258 -24.45 16.03 -50.37
N ASP A 259 -23.57 16.85 -50.97
CA ASP A 259 -23.65 17.64 -52.22
C ASP A 259 -24.98 18.25 -52.75
N VAL A 260 -24.78 19.42 -53.39
CA VAL A 260 -25.48 20.03 -54.54
C VAL A 260 -26.39 21.26 -54.28
N GLU A 261 -26.05 22.34 -55.00
CA GLU A 261 -26.83 23.51 -55.47
C GLU A 261 -27.19 24.73 -54.57
N ASN A 262 -26.50 25.84 -54.87
CA ASN A 262 -27.02 27.17 -55.26
C ASN A 262 -28.30 27.73 -54.60
N SER A 263 -28.21 28.89 -53.93
CA SER A 263 -28.68 30.20 -54.46
C SER A 263 -28.71 31.31 -53.39
N GLN A 264 -28.83 32.52 -53.91
CA GLN A 264 -28.54 33.85 -53.36
C GLN A 264 -29.37 34.35 -52.16
N GLN A 265 -28.78 35.38 -51.53
CA GLN A 265 -29.38 36.63 -51.05
C GLN A 265 -29.92 36.80 -49.61
N ASP A 266 -29.30 37.80 -48.99
CA ASP A 266 -29.87 38.93 -48.26
C ASP A 266 -30.06 38.92 -46.73
N SER A 267 -29.48 39.99 -46.18
CA SER A 267 -29.96 40.86 -45.09
C SER A 267 -29.58 40.53 -43.64
N SER A 268 -28.65 41.37 -43.15
CA SER A 268 -28.72 42.12 -41.88
C SER A 268 -29.35 41.46 -40.65
N SER A 269 -28.55 41.22 -39.62
CA SER A 269 -28.71 41.92 -38.33
C SER A 269 -27.64 41.54 -37.32
N MET A 270 -27.23 42.58 -36.60
CA MET A 270 -26.23 42.63 -35.55
C MET A 270 -26.67 41.79 -34.33
N SER A 271 -25.86 40.83 -33.91
CA SER A 271 -25.86 40.36 -32.51
C SER A 271 -24.46 39.89 -32.13
N GLY A 272 -24.07 40.24 -30.91
CA GLY A 272 -22.67 40.43 -30.53
C GLY A 272 -21.87 39.16 -30.29
N MET A 273 -20.56 39.35 -30.13
CA MET A 273 -19.70 38.36 -29.48
C MET A 273 -18.46 39.05 -28.91
N ASN A 274 -18.39 39.02 -27.58
CA ASN A 274 -17.17 39.20 -26.81
C ASN A 274 -16.07 38.32 -27.40
N GLN A 275 -14.96 38.93 -27.79
CA GLN A 275 -13.71 38.22 -28.01
C GLN A 275 -13.26 37.63 -26.67
N ARG A 276 -13.39 36.31 -26.51
CA ARG A 276 -12.59 35.55 -25.54
C ARG A 276 -11.48 34.87 -26.31
N GLU A 277 -10.25 35.25 -25.99
CA GLU A 277 -9.02 34.59 -26.42
C GLU A 277 -9.05 33.12 -25.96
N GLU A 278 -9.14 32.18 -26.91
CA GLU A 278 -8.83 30.77 -26.68
C GLU A 278 -7.38 30.51 -27.12
N SER A 279 -6.43 30.64 -26.20
CA SER A 279 -5.02 30.33 -26.44
C SER A 279 -4.68 28.87 -26.07
N HIS A 280 -4.64 28.03 -27.12
CA HIS A 280 -3.72 26.92 -27.41
C HIS A 280 -3.17 26.00 -26.27
N PRO A 281 -3.78 24.82 -26.06
CA PRO A 281 -3.15 23.68 -25.35
C PRO A 281 -2.01 23.00 -26.14
N ASN A 282 -1.99 23.11 -27.46
CA ASN A 282 -1.12 22.31 -28.35
C ASN A 282 0.35 22.76 -28.39
N TYR A 283 0.66 24.03 -28.09
CA TYR A 283 2.03 24.56 -28.16
C TYR A 283 2.90 24.13 -26.97
N ILE A 284 2.30 24.11 -25.78
CA ILE A 284 2.96 23.65 -24.54
C ILE A 284 3.31 22.16 -24.67
N TYR A 285 2.40 21.35 -25.22
CA TYR A 285 2.61 19.92 -25.45
C TYR A 285 3.76 19.61 -26.42
N SER A 286 3.83 20.29 -27.57
CA SER A 286 4.94 20.11 -28.53
C SER A 286 6.29 20.46 -27.91
N SER A 287 6.31 21.49 -27.07
CA SER A 287 7.53 21.95 -26.39
C SER A 287 8.00 20.96 -25.32
N CYS A 288 7.08 20.39 -24.53
CA CYS A 288 7.41 19.37 -23.52
C CYS A 288 7.94 18.07 -24.14
N VAL A 289 7.39 17.60 -25.27
CA VAL A 289 7.87 16.40 -25.96
C VAL A 289 9.27 16.61 -26.53
N LYS A 290 9.53 17.76 -27.18
CA LYS A 290 10.86 18.11 -27.69
C LYS A 290 11.89 18.23 -26.56
N PHE A 291 11.50 18.83 -25.44
CA PHE A 291 12.33 18.95 -24.25
C PHE A 291 12.64 17.58 -23.61
N PHE A 292 11.65 16.69 -23.53
CA PHE A 292 11.86 15.32 -23.07
C PHE A 292 12.82 14.56 -23.97
N ASN A 293 12.66 14.65 -25.29
CA ASN A 293 13.59 14.02 -26.26
C ASN A 293 15.02 14.56 -26.11
N LEU A 294 15.17 15.85 -25.84
CA LEU A 294 16.46 16.48 -25.56
C LEU A 294 17.10 15.92 -24.27
N ILE A 295 16.32 15.76 -23.20
CA ILE A 295 16.79 15.18 -21.94
C ILE A 295 17.21 13.72 -22.13
N THR A 296 16.41 12.92 -22.84
CA THR A 296 16.73 11.51 -23.11
C THR A 296 18.00 11.38 -23.97
N ALA A 297 18.18 12.26 -24.96
CA ALA A 297 19.41 12.31 -25.75
C ALA A 297 20.63 12.68 -24.89
N ALA A 298 20.51 13.69 -24.01
CA ALA A 298 21.58 14.07 -23.09
C ALA A 298 21.92 12.95 -22.09
N LEU A 299 20.91 12.25 -21.56
CA LEU A 299 21.10 11.09 -20.69
C LEU A 299 21.84 9.95 -21.38
N ASN A 300 21.56 9.69 -22.66
CA ASN A 300 22.27 8.67 -23.43
C ASN A 300 23.77 8.99 -23.56
N VAL A 301 24.12 10.27 -23.69
CA VAL A 301 25.52 10.72 -23.72
C VAL A 301 26.18 10.55 -22.34
N ILE A 302 25.48 10.91 -21.26
CA ILE A 302 26.02 10.82 -19.88
C ILE A 302 26.17 9.36 -19.43
N ASN A 303 25.17 8.53 -19.70
CA ASN A 303 25.10 7.15 -19.20
C ASN A 303 25.83 6.15 -20.09
N GLY A 304 26.29 6.56 -21.28
CA GLY A 304 27.04 5.72 -22.22
C GLY A 304 26.29 4.53 -22.81
N SER A 305 25.02 4.32 -22.46
CA SER A 305 24.18 3.23 -22.98
C SER A 305 22.69 3.54 -22.89
N PRO A 306 21.90 3.26 -23.96
CA PRO A 306 20.44 3.41 -23.94
C PRO A 306 19.74 2.61 -22.84
N ARG A 307 20.26 1.42 -22.48
CA ARG A 307 19.66 0.58 -21.42
C ARG A 307 19.71 1.23 -20.04
N SER A 308 20.82 1.90 -19.72
CA SER A 308 21.00 2.61 -18.45
C SER A 308 20.09 3.83 -18.34
N THR A 309 19.89 4.54 -19.45
CA THR A 309 18.94 5.65 -19.54
C THR A 309 17.50 5.18 -19.35
N ILE A 310 17.09 4.09 -20.00
CA ILE A 310 15.74 3.51 -19.84
C ILE A 310 15.50 3.14 -18.38
N TRP A 311 16.43 2.40 -17.77
CA TRP A 311 16.32 2.03 -16.36
C TRP A 311 16.21 3.24 -15.43
N SER A 312 16.96 4.31 -15.69
CA SER A 312 16.90 5.54 -14.91
C SER A 312 15.54 6.24 -15.05
N ILE A 313 14.96 6.26 -16.25
CA ILE A 313 13.63 6.84 -16.50
C ILE A 313 12.54 5.98 -15.84
N ASP A 314 12.60 4.65 -15.99
CA ASP A 314 11.65 3.72 -15.38
C ASP A 314 11.65 3.86 -13.85
N LYS A 315 12.84 3.99 -13.25
CA LYS A 315 12.98 4.26 -11.82
C LYS A 315 12.27 5.56 -11.39
N ILE A 316 12.43 6.65 -12.15
CA ILE A 316 11.77 7.93 -11.84
C ILE A 316 10.26 7.84 -12.08
N LEU A 317 9.83 7.08 -13.09
CA LEU A 317 8.42 6.82 -13.36
C LEU A 317 7.77 6.06 -12.21
N ASP A 318 8.43 5.02 -11.69
CA ASP A 318 7.94 4.24 -10.55
C ASP A 318 7.89 5.07 -9.28
N GLU A 319 8.89 5.93 -9.04
CA GLU A 319 8.88 6.92 -7.96
C GLU A 319 7.67 7.87 -8.07
N LYS A 320 7.44 8.45 -9.26
CA LYS A 320 6.31 9.34 -9.52
C LYS A 320 4.97 8.63 -9.35
N ARG A 321 4.89 7.38 -9.82
CA ARG A 321 3.71 6.54 -9.70
C ARG A 321 3.35 6.28 -8.26
N ARG A 322 4.36 5.89 -7.48
CA ARG A 322 4.23 5.70 -6.05
C ARG A 322 3.71 6.96 -5.35
N HIS A 323 4.31 8.12 -5.62
CA HIS A 323 3.86 9.40 -5.02
C HIS A 323 2.40 9.73 -5.31
N ILE A 324 1.98 9.59 -6.57
CA ILE A 324 0.61 9.91 -7.00
C ILE A 324 -0.37 8.94 -6.36
N TRP A 325 -0.09 7.63 -6.41
CA TRP A 325 -0.97 6.61 -5.87
C TRP A 325 -1.05 6.65 -4.34
N ALA A 326 0.06 6.86 -3.64
CA ALA A 326 0.07 7.06 -2.20
C ALA A 326 -0.75 8.29 -1.78
N THR A 327 -0.66 9.39 -2.53
CA THR A 327 -1.48 10.59 -2.30
C THR A 327 -2.97 10.29 -2.48
N GLN A 328 -3.34 9.52 -3.50
CA GLN A 328 -4.74 9.12 -3.70
C GLN A 328 -5.25 8.22 -2.57
N VAL A 329 -4.46 7.24 -2.16
CA VAL A 329 -4.77 6.37 -1.02
C VAL A 329 -4.92 7.18 0.26
N MET A 330 -3.97 8.08 0.55
CA MET A 330 -4.02 9.00 1.69
C MET A 330 -5.32 9.82 1.70
N ASN A 331 -5.71 10.38 0.55
CA ASN A 331 -6.93 11.16 0.44
C ASN A 331 -8.18 10.31 0.75
N GLN A 332 -8.23 9.06 0.30
CA GLN A 332 -9.32 8.15 0.66
C GLN A 332 -9.29 7.80 2.16
N LEU A 333 -8.12 7.52 2.74
CA LEU A 333 -7.98 7.22 4.17
C LEU A 333 -8.45 8.40 5.03
N VAL A 334 -8.00 9.63 4.73
CA VAL A 334 -8.41 10.84 5.46
C VAL A 334 -9.91 11.12 5.28
N LYS A 335 -10.46 10.88 4.09
CA LYS A 335 -11.90 11.06 3.81
C LYS A 335 -12.78 10.11 4.64
N HIS A 336 -12.38 8.84 4.78
CA HIS A 336 -13.14 7.80 5.49
C HIS A 336 -12.73 7.63 6.96
N SER A 337 -11.78 8.43 7.42
CA SER A 337 -11.30 8.43 8.80
C SER A 337 -12.31 9.06 9.77
N ASN A 338 -12.46 8.42 10.94
CA ASN A 338 -13.18 8.95 12.09
C ASN A 338 -12.27 9.53 13.18
N LEU A 339 -10.96 9.71 12.91
CA LEU A 339 -9.91 10.10 13.86
C LEU A 339 -10.32 11.24 14.82
N TYR A 340 -10.99 12.28 14.30
CA TYR A 340 -11.41 13.44 15.09
C TYR A 340 -12.94 13.62 15.18
N LYS A 341 -13.73 12.68 14.65
CA LYS A 341 -15.19 12.83 14.55
C LYS A 341 -15.89 12.73 15.91
N LYS A 342 -15.34 11.96 16.85
CA LYS A 342 -15.86 11.83 18.23
C LYS A 342 -15.64 13.10 19.08
N VAL A 343 -14.56 13.83 18.82
CA VAL A 343 -14.24 15.08 19.56
C VAL A 343 -15.18 16.21 19.14
N ILE A 344 -15.65 16.22 17.89
CA ILE A 344 -16.53 17.28 17.37
C ILE A 344 -18.00 17.11 17.83
N GLN A 345 -18.43 15.90 18.18
CA GLN A 345 -19.77 15.65 18.72
C GLN A 345 -19.90 15.96 20.23
N SER A 346 -18.77 16.07 20.94
CA SER A 346 -18.70 16.30 22.39
C SER A 346 -18.38 17.74 22.80
N THR A 347 -18.15 18.65 21.84
CA THR A 347 -17.83 20.07 22.13
C THR A 347 -19.00 20.92 22.68
N GLY A 348 -19.95 20.30 23.37
CA GLY A 348 -20.98 20.95 24.19
C GLY A 348 -20.75 20.83 25.70
N GLU A 349 -19.88 19.94 26.18
CA GLU A 349 -19.65 19.76 27.62
C GLU A 349 -18.16 19.64 27.95
N THR A 350 -17.76 20.26 29.05
CA THR A 350 -16.37 20.31 29.55
C THR A 350 -15.84 18.91 29.88
N PRO A 351 -14.54 18.63 29.69
CA PRO A 351 -14.00 17.28 29.82
C PRO A 351 -13.94 16.85 31.29
N ASP A 352 -14.71 15.84 31.64
CA ASP A 352 -14.57 15.07 32.88
C ASP A 352 -13.72 13.82 32.58
N ASP A 353 -12.78 13.50 33.47
CA ASP A 353 -11.60 12.62 33.27
C ASP A 353 -11.89 11.10 33.09
N LYS A 354 -12.99 10.68 32.46
CA LYS A 354 -13.39 9.25 32.45
C LYS A 354 -13.88 8.63 31.14
N ASP A 355 -13.86 9.33 30.02
CA ASP A 355 -14.41 8.76 28.78
C ASP A 355 -13.40 7.97 27.96
N LYS A 356 -13.26 6.72 28.37
CA LYS A 356 -12.52 5.66 27.67
C LYS A 356 -13.04 5.48 26.24
N PHE A 357 -12.11 5.40 25.30
CA PHE A 357 -12.34 4.87 23.95
C PHE A 357 -12.98 3.48 24.09
N GLY A 358 -14.20 3.35 23.55
CA GLY A 358 -15.08 2.21 23.79
C GLY A 358 -14.43 0.84 23.63
N ASP A 359 -14.72 -0.02 24.60
CA ASP A 359 -14.53 -1.46 24.53
C ASP A 359 -15.26 -2.03 23.31
N VAL A 360 -14.55 -2.81 22.49
CA VAL A 360 -15.11 -3.61 21.39
C VAL A 360 -14.92 -5.09 21.77
N PRO A 361 -15.93 -5.97 21.57
CA PRO A 361 -15.97 -7.29 22.18
C PRO A 361 -14.79 -8.20 21.76
N ASP A 362 -14.21 -8.85 22.75
CA ASP A 362 -13.23 -9.92 22.61
C ASP A 362 -13.91 -11.21 22.09
N PRO A 363 -13.57 -11.71 20.89
CA PRO A 363 -14.14 -12.95 20.37
C PRO A 363 -13.41 -14.21 20.85
N THR A 364 -12.53 -14.13 21.87
CA THR A 364 -11.87 -15.33 22.44
C THR A 364 -12.66 -16.05 23.53
N LYS A 365 -13.88 -15.61 23.85
CA LYS A 365 -14.81 -16.40 24.67
C LYS A 365 -15.71 -17.26 23.80
N VAL A 366 -15.20 -18.42 23.40
CA VAL A 366 -16.04 -19.57 23.03
C VAL A 366 -15.89 -20.58 24.15
N ASP A 367 -17.01 -20.96 24.75
CA ASP A 367 -17.11 -21.93 25.83
C ASP A 367 -16.46 -23.27 25.44
N PRO A 368 -15.70 -23.92 26.35
CA PRO A 368 -15.17 -25.25 26.12
C PRO A 368 -16.21 -26.31 26.52
N GLU A 369 -16.95 -26.85 25.55
CA GLU A 369 -17.55 -28.17 25.68
C GLU A 369 -16.67 -29.21 24.99
N GLN A 370 -15.94 -30.00 25.78
CA GLN A 370 -15.95 -31.48 25.78
C GLN A 370 -14.69 -32.11 26.42
N PRO A 371 -14.80 -33.36 26.92
CA PRO A 371 -14.43 -33.66 28.31
C PRO A 371 -13.03 -34.23 28.52
N SER A 372 -12.66 -34.11 29.80
CA SER A 372 -11.53 -34.68 30.51
C SER A 372 -11.30 -36.18 30.27
N HIS A 373 -10.06 -36.52 29.91
CA HIS A 373 -9.41 -37.73 30.42
C HIS A 373 -8.09 -37.35 31.07
N THR A 374 -8.12 -37.39 32.40
CA THR A 374 -6.98 -37.44 33.29
C THR A 374 -6.29 -38.79 33.16
N GLU A 375 -4.98 -38.81 32.97
CA GLU A 375 -4.12 -39.86 33.52
C GLU A 375 -2.74 -39.27 33.83
N LYS A 376 -2.40 -39.30 35.12
CA LYS A 376 -1.08 -39.02 35.68
C LYS A 376 -0.19 -40.23 35.41
N LYS A 377 1.10 -40.02 35.12
CA LYS A 377 2.20 -40.85 35.65
C LYS A 377 3.47 -40.01 35.78
N ASP A 378 4.02 -40.06 36.99
CA ASP A 378 5.38 -39.69 37.37
C ASP A 378 6.40 -40.56 36.62
N ASP A 379 7.59 -40.01 36.33
CA ASP A 379 8.83 -40.48 36.96
C ASP A 379 10.05 -39.65 36.49
N THR A 380 11.01 -39.63 37.40
CA THR A 380 12.17 -38.78 37.61
C THR A 380 13.38 -38.96 36.68
N GLU A 381 14.17 -37.88 36.61
CA GLU A 381 15.63 -37.77 36.45
C GLU A 381 16.30 -38.22 35.13
N ASP A 382 16.92 -37.27 34.41
CA ASP A 382 18.39 -37.16 34.46
C ASP A 382 18.94 -35.84 33.86
N LYS A 383 20.01 -35.34 34.49
CA LYS A 383 20.71 -34.09 34.16
C LYS A 383 21.61 -34.24 32.92
N LYS A 384 21.72 -33.18 32.09
CA LYS A 384 23.02 -32.56 31.76
C LYS A 384 22.90 -31.24 31.00
N ASN A 385 23.63 -30.27 31.54
CA ASN A 385 23.90 -28.90 31.12
C ASN A 385 24.08 -28.67 29.61
N ASP A 386 23.53 -27.56 29.12
CA ASP A 386 24.36 -26.59 28.40
C ASP A 386 23.86 -25.15 28.59
N LYS A 387 24.84 -24.26 28.74
CA LYS A 387 24.72 -22.86 29.18
C LYS A 387 23.87 -22.02 28.23
N LEU A 388 22.83 -21.37 28.75
CA LEU A 388 22.21 -20.18 28.16
C LEU A 388 22.18 -19.09 29.22
N GLU A 389 22.90 -18.01 28.94
CA GLU A 389 22.94 -16.82 29.76
C GLU A 389 21.55 -16.18 29.84
N GLU A 390 21.10 -15.97 31.08
CA GLU A 390 19.98 -15.12 31.42
C GLU A 390 20.26 -13.67 31.03
N LYS A 391 19.40 -13.07 30.19
CA LYS A 391 19.08 -11.65 30.30
C LYS A 391 17.58 -11.44 30.26
N LYS A 392 17.05 -11.42 31.48
CA LYS A 392 15.97 -10.58 32.04
C LYS A 392 14.86 -10.12 31.10
N ASN A 393 13.67 -10.63 31.44
CA ASN A 393 12.37 -10.07 31.15
C ASN A 393 12.26 -8.62 31.65
N ASP A 394 12.42 -7.64 30.77
CA ASP A 394 11.86 -6.30 30.97
C ASP A 394 10.45 -6.29 30.38
N LYS A 395 9.51 -6.84 31.15
CA LYS A 395 8.09 -6.47 31.04
C LYS A 395 7.91 -5.11 31.71
N ASP A 396 8.43 -4.08 31.07
CA ASP A 396 8.03 -2.71 31.37
C ASP A 396 6.74 -2.42 30.61
N ASN A 397 5.70 -2.10 31.38
CA ASN A 397 4.50 -1.42 30.92
C ASN A 397 4.91 -0.15 30.14
N LYS A 398 5.09 -0.28 28.83
CA LYS A 398 5.13 0.88 27.93
C LYS A 398 3.76 1.54 27.99
N LEU A 399 3.67 2.64 28.72
CA LEU A 399 2.66 3.67 28.45
C LEU A 399 2.62 3.84 26.93
N GLU A 400 1.44 3.66 26.34
CA GLU A 400 1.22 3.79 24.91
C GLU A 400 1.72 5.17 24.44
N ASP A 401 2.79 5.18 23.64
CA ASP A 401 3.22 6.36 22.87
C ASP A 401 2.08 6.72 21.90
N LYS A 402 1.11 7.52 22.36
CA LYS A 402 -0.01 8.03 21.56
C LYS A 402 0.53 8.95 20.47
N LYS A 403 1.02 8.39 19.36
CA LYS A 403 1.50 9.13 18.19
C LYS A 403 0.39 9.20 17.18
N THR A 404 -0.27 10.35 17.05
CA THR A 404 -1.30 10.56 16.03
C THR A 404 -0.65 10.63 14.64
N PRO A 405 -1.39 10.36 13.53
CA PRO A 405 -0.79 10.31 12.20
C PRO A 405 -0.15 11.63 11.77
N ILE A 406 -0.70 12.76 12.21
CA ILE A 406 -0.13 14.09 11.90
C ILE A 406 1.24 14.30 12.56
N LEU A 407 1.42 13.81 13.80
CA LEU A 407 2.70 13.90 14.51
C LEU A 407 3.76 13.02 13.84
N ILE A 408 3.38 11.81 13.42
CA ILE A 408 4.27 10.94 12.64
C ILE A 408 4.62 11.60 11.30
N ALA A 409 3.64 12.12 10.56
CA ALA A 409 3.87 12.77 9.28
C ALA A 409 4.81 13.99 9.40
N ALA A 410 4.65 14.80 10.44
CA ALA A 410 5.52 15.94 10.70
C ALA A 410 6.95 15.53 11.06
N LYS A 411 7.11 14.47 11.86
CA LYS A 411 8.42 13.87 12.16
C LYS A 411 9.10 13.33 10.90
N MET A 412 8.34 12.64 10.04
CA MET A 412 8.84 11.98 8.83
C MET A 412 8.98 12.94 7.63
N GLY A 413 8.45 14.16 7.71
CA GLY A 413 8.56 15.17 6.65
C GLY A 413 7.53 15.05 5.53
N VAL A 414 6.42 14.36 5.78
CA VAL A 414 5.35 14.14 4.80
C VAL A 414 4.40 15.34 4.77
N SER A 415 4.78 16.40 4.04
CA SER A 415 4.03 17.66 4.05
C SER A 415 2.62 17.54 3.43
N GLU A 416 2.46 16.73 2.38
CA GLU A 416 1.15 16.49 1.74
C GLU A 416 0.14 15.93 2.76
N MET A 417 0.61 15.06 3.66
CA MET A 417 -0.25 14.47 4.70
C MET A 417 -0.57 15.44 5.82
N VAL A 418 0.41 16.20 6.29
CA VAL A 418 0.17 17.25 7.29
C VAL A 418 -0.84 18.27 6.74
N GLU A 419 -0.69 18.70 5.50
CA GLU A 419 -1.63 19.60 4.82
C GLU A 419 -3.05 19.01 4.78
N THR A 420 -3.17 17.80 4.24
CA THR A 420 -4.46 17.13 4.03
C THR A 420 -5.18 16.88 5.35
N ILE A 421 -4.46 16.47 6.40
CA ILE A 421 -5.05 16.27 7.73
C ILE A 421 -5.51 17.61 8.32
N LEU A 422 -4.71 18.68 8.24
CA LEU A 422 -5.07 19.98 8.80
C LEU A 422 -6.25 20.63 8.06
N ASP A 423 -6.36 20.43 6.75
CA ASP A 423 -7.49 20.93 5.97
C ASP A 423 -8.79 20.20 6.30
N LYS A 424 -8.72 18.89 6.57
CA LYS A 424 -9.88 18.09 6.95
C LYS A 424 -10.24 18.22 8.43
N PHE A 425 -9.23 18.31 9.30
CA PHE A 425 -9.33 18.29 10.74
C PHE A 425 -8.40 19.34 11.37
N PRO A 426 -8.79 20.63 11.36
CA PRO A 426 -7.95 21.70 11.91
C PRO A 426 -7.57 21.53 13.39
N VAL A 427 -8.40 20.83 14.17
CA VAL A 427 -8.16 20.52 15.59
C VAL A 427 -6.90 19.68 15.81
N ALA A 428 -6.49 18.88 14.81
CA ALA A 428 -5.31 18.03 14.87
C ALA A 428 -3.99 18.80 15.10
N ILE A 429 -3.99 20.12 14.87
CA ILE A 429 -2.82 20.97 15.12
C ILE A 429 -2.42 21.06 16.59
N GLU A 430 -3.37 20.79 17.49
CA GLU A 430 -3.18 20.83 18.94
C GLU A 430 -2.66 19.50 19.51
N ASP A 431 -2.56 18.46 18.69
CA ASP A 431 -2.03 17.16 19.09
C ASP A 431 -0.57 17.29 19.59
N VAL A 432 -0.26 16.50 20.60
CA VAL A 432 1.08 16.38 21.19
C VAL A 432 1.43 14.92 21.42
N ASP A 433 2.72 14.59 21.35
CA ASP A 433 3.22 13.25 21.68
C ASP A 433 3.42 13.06 23.19
N SER A 434 3.98 11.91 23.58
CA SER A 434 4.30 11.57 24.98
C SER A 434 5.36 12.48 25.60
N GLU A 435 6.17 13.17 24.79
CA GLU A 435 7.14 14.18 25.23
C GLU A 435 6.56 15.60 25.24
N ASN A 436 5.24 15.74 25.03
CA ASN A 436 4.52 17.00 24.89
C ASN A 436 5.00 17.84 23.69
N LYS A 437 5.56 17.19 22.66
CA LYS A 437 5.98 17.84 21.41
C LYS A 437 4.81 17.93 20.46
N ASN A 438 4.49 19.14 20.03
CA ASN A 438 3.50 19.38 18.98
C ASN A 438 4.09 19.17 17.58
N VAL A 439 3.22 19.27 16.57
CA VAL A 439 3.56 19.12 15.14
C VAL A 439 4.74 19.99 14.69
N ALA A 440 4.85 21.23 15.19
CA ALA A 440 5.92 22.16 14.82
C ALA A 440 7.25 21.79 15.49
N LEU A 441 7.23 21.41 16.77
CA LEU A 441 8.42 20.96 17.51
C LEU A 441 9.02 19.71 16.86
N LEU A 442 8.17 18.74 16.46
CA LEU A 442 8.60 17.53 15.78
C LEU A 442 9.21 17.82 14.40
N ALA A 443 8.61 18.71 13.61
CA ALA A 443 9.15 19.11 12.30
C ALA A 443 10.53 19.78 12.44
N VAL A 444 10.71 20.63 13.45
CA VAL A 444 11.96 21.35 13.73
C VAL A 444 13.06 20.42 14.24
N GLU A 445 12.74 19.55 15.21
CA GLU A 445 13.68 18.57 15.74
C GLU A 445 14.22 17.64 14.65
N ASN A 446 13.35 17.23 13.71
CA ASN A 446 13.70 16.31 12.62
C ASN A 446 14.15 17.01 11.33
N ARG A 447 14.34 18.34 11.35
CA ARG A 447 14.84 19.13 10.20
C ARG A 447 14.01 18.95 8.94
N GLN A 448 12.69 19.11 9.08
CA GLN A 448 11.70 18.98 8.00
C GLN A 448 11.24 20.37 7.50
N PRO A 449 12.00 21.01 6.57
CA PRO A 449 11.75 22.41 6.17
C PRO A 449 10.43 22.59 5.41
N HIS A 450 10.01 21.61 4.60
CA HIS A 450 8.74 21.71 3.86
C HIS A 450 7.54 21.71 4.81
N VAL A 451 7.56 20.87 5.85
CA VAL A 451 6.52 20.87 6.89
C VAL A 451 6.56 22.16 7.69
N TYR A 452 7.75 22.62 8.10
CA TYR A 452 7.90 23.89 8.81
C TYR A 452 7.36 25.07 8.01
N SER A 453 7.78 25.23 6.74
CA SER A 453 7.28 26.28 5.83
C SER A 453 5.76 26.23 5.71
N LEU A 454 5.18 25.03 5.52
CA LEU A 454 3.74 24.84 5.42
C LEU A 454 3.01 25.32 6.68
N LEU A 455 3.56 25.04 7.86
CA LEU A 455 2.98 25.50 9.12
C LEU A 455 3.14 27.03 9.29
N VAL A 456 4.26 27.61 8.87
CA VAL A 456 4.52 29.06 8.90
C VAL A 456 3.51 29.82 8.04
N ASP A 457 3.24 29.32 6.84
CA ASP A 457 2.31 29.93 5.88
C ASP A 457 0.87 29.96 6.40
N ARG A 458 0.51 29.07 7.34
CA ARG A 458 -0.79 29.07 8.03
C ARG A 458 -0.95 30.17 9.09
N LYS A 459 0.06 31.05 9.27
CA LYS A 459 0.18 32.37 9.96
C LYS A 459 -0.55 32.64 11.30
N LYS A 460 -1.78 32.16 11.53
CA LYS A 460 -2.59 32.51 12.71
C LYS A 460 -2.27 31.69 13.98
N GLN A 461 -1.64 30.53 13.85
CA GLN A 461 -1.44 29.61 15.00
C GLN A 461 0.01 29.21 15.28
N ILE A 462 0.93 29.39 14.31
CA ILE A 462 2.30 28.87 14.47
C ILE A 462 3.09 29.53 15.59
N THR A 463 2.92 30.84 15.83
CA THR A 463 3.63 31.54 16.91
C THR A 463 3.32 30.95 18.28
N ARG A 464 2.09 30.47 18.48
CA ARG A 464 1.68 29.76 19.71
C ARG A 464 2.36 28.39 19.79
N LEU A 465 2.39 27.64 18.69
CA LEU A 465 2.99 26.30 18.63
C LEU A 465 4.51 26.32 18.86
N LEU A 466 5.22 27.27 18.26
CA LEU A 466 6.68 27.40 18.41
C LEU A 466 7.11 27.83 19.82
N ARG A 467 6.23 28.52 20.55
CA ARG A 467 6.45 28.95 21.95
C ARG A 467 6.19 27.85 22.97
N ARG A 468 5.39 26.83 22.62
CA ARG A 468 5.18 25.69 23.52
C ARG A 468 6.49 24.94 23.74
N VAL A 469 6.58 24.31 24.90
CA VAL A 469 7.76 23.56 25.33
C VAL A 469 7.42 22.08 25.48
N ASP A 470 8.39 21.23 25.17
CA ASP A 470 8.35 19.81 25.49
C ASP A 470 8.49 19.57 27.02
N ASN A 471 8.44 18.32 27.45
CA ASN A 471 8.62 17.94 28.86
C ASN A 471 9.96 18.38 29.47
N ASN A 472 10.97 18.70 28.63
CA ASN A 472 12.29 19.16 29.04
C ASN A 472 12.43 20.69 29.01
N GLY A 473 11.36 21.44 28.70
CA GLY A 473 11.41 22.89 28.57
C GLY A 473 11.98 23.39 27.23
N ASN A 474 12.20 22.51 26.25
CA ASN A 474 12.71 22.90 24.93
C ASN A 474 11.56 23.44 24.07
N ASN A 475 11.73 24.65 23.54
CA ASN A 475 10.86 25.21 22.51
C ASN A 475 11.47 24.94 21.13
N ALA A 476 10.84 25.44 20.07
CA ALA A 476 11.32 25.23 18.71
C ALA A 476 12.77 25.72 18.52
N LEU A 477 13.13 26.85 19.13
CA LEU A 477 14.48 27.40 19.01
C LEU A 477 15.53 26.50 19.70
N HIS A 478 15.22 25.96 20.88
CA HIS A 478 16.07 24.98 21.57
C HIS A 478 16.30 23.73 20.70
N LEU A 479 15.25 23.20 20.07
CA LEU A 479 15.32 22.01 19.21
C LEU A 479 16.04 22.28 17.87
N ALA A 480 15.88 23.48 17.32
CA ALA A 480 16.61 23.92 16.12
C ALA A 480 18.11 24.08 16.39
N ALA A 481 18.49 24.55 17.58
CA ALA A 481 19.89 24.72 17.96
C ALA A 481 20.59 23.39 18.28
N LYS A 482 19.85 22.35 18.67
CA LYS A 482 20.41 21.03 18.96
C LYS A 482 20.93 20.38 17.67
N CYS A 483 22.23 20.13 17.60
CA CYS A 483 22.81 19.35 16.51
C CYS A 483 22.44 17.87 16.74
N GLY A 484 21.33 17.44 16.15
CA GLY A 484 20.87 16.06 16.24
C GLY A 484 21.84 15.08 15.58
N SER A 485 21.75 13.80 15.96
CA SER A 485 22.44 12.71 15.26
C SER A 485 21.89 12.49 13.84
N HIS A 486 20.62 12.84 13.61
CA HIS A 486 19.99 12.77 12.31
C HIS A 486 20.32 14.03 11.49
N ARG A 487 21.18 13.86 10.48
CA ARG A 487 21.47 14.90 9.47
C ARG A 487 20.82 14.50 8.16
N PRO A 488 19.58 14.94 7.89
CA PRO A 488 18.98 14.62 6.61
C PRO A 488 19.84 15.21 5.49
N TRP A 489 20.37 16.42 5.64
CA TRP A 489 21.09 17.11 4.57
C TRP A 489 22.59 16.79 4.64
N LEU A 490 23.12 16.19 3.57
CA LEU A 490 24.55 15.98 3.38
C LEU A 490 25.18 17.31 2.92
N THR A 491 25.44 18.20 3.88
CA THR A 491 26.09 19.48 3.62
C THR A 491 27.59 19.34 3.83
N PRO A 492 28.42 19.57 2.79
CA PRO A 492 29.86 19.34 2.89
C PRO A 492 30.52 20.40 3.79
N GLY A 493 31.12 19.95 4.89
CA GLY A 493 31.86 20.82 5.81
C GLY A 493 30.98 21.55 6.84
N ALA A 494 31.60 21.87 7.98
CA ALA A 494 30.90 22.48 9.11
C ALA A 494 30.33 23.88 8.80
N ALA A 495 31.03 24.68 8.00
CA ALA A 495 30.60 26.03 7.65
C ALA A 495 29.30 26.04 6.80
N LEU A 496 29.21 25.18 5.78
CA LEU A 496 28.00 25.05 4.96
C LEU A 496 26.85 24.43 5.75
N GLN A 497 27.13 23.52 6.67
CA GLN A 497 26.11 23.03 7.61
C GLN A 497 25.58 24.18 8.47
N MET A 498 26.44 25.00 9.08
CA MET A 498 25.99 26.14 9.90
C MET A 498 25.19 27.15 9.08
N GLN A 499 25.63 27.47 7.86
CA GLN A 499 24.88 28.36 6.97
C GLN A 499 23.51 27.78 6.60
N TRP A 500 23.44 26.46 6.37
CA TRP A 500 22.18 25.79 6.11
C TRP A 500 21.26 25.83 7.35
N GLU A 501 21.78 25.52 8.55
CA GLU A 501 21.05 25.58 9.82
C GLU A 501 20.43 26.96 10.10
N LEU A 502 21.14 28.04 9.74
CA LEU A 502 20.58 29.39 9.78
C LEU A 502 19.46 29.54 8.75
N LYS A 503 19.73 29.20 7.49
CA LYS A 503 18.85 29.49 6.35
C LYS A 503 17.51 28.75 6.39
N TRP A 504 17.43 27.54 6.94
CA TRP A 504 16.19 26.78 6.90
C TRP A 504 15.20 27.19 7.99
N TYR A 505 15.68 27.69 9.12
CA TYR A 505 14.86 28.04 10.28
C TYR A 505 14.43 29.51 10.31
N THR A 506 15.26 30.40 9.74
CA THR A 506 14.94 31.83 9.51
C THR A 506 14.04 32.01 8.30
#